data_AF-A0A923VTE5-F1
#
_entry.id   AF-A0A923VTE5-F1
#
_cell.length_a   1.000
_cell.length_b   1.000
_cell.length_c   1.000
_cell.angle_alpha   90.00
_cell.angle_beta   90.00
_cell.angle_gamma   90.00
#
_symmetry.space_group_name_H-M   'P 1'
#
loop_
_entity.id
_entity.type
_entity.pdbx_description
1 polymer ?
#
loop_
_entity_poly.entity_id
_entity_poly.type
_entity_poly.pdbx_seq_one_letter_code
_entity_poly.pdbx_strand_id
1 'polypeptide(L)' 'MKISYNWLKQFIKIDWETEETAALLTDLGLEVETVEKFQSVKGGLEGVV' A
#
# COMPACT_ATOMS: atom_id res chain seq x y z
N MET A 1 -9.22 -7.13 5.39
CA MET A 1 -9.38 -5.66 5.61
C MET A 1 -8.54 -4.93 4.58
N LYS A 2 -8.97 -3.76 4.08
CA LYS A 2 -8.13 -2.93 3.19
C LYS A 2 -7.46 -1.83 3.99
N ILE A 3 -6.13 -1.75 3.93
CA ILE A 3 -5.35 -0.66 4.53
C ILE A 3 -4.66 0.10 3.41
N SER A 4 -4.78 1.43 3.43
CA SER A 4 -4.01 2.28 2.51
C SER A 4 -2.56 2.34 2.96
N TYR A 5 -1.63 1.97 2.07
CA TYR A 5 -0.20 2.08 2.33
C TYR A 5 0.22 3.53 2.61
N ASN A 6 -0.37 4.49 1.89
CA ASN A 6 -0.13 5.92 2.12
C ASN A 6 -0.64 6.38 3.48
N TRP A 7 -1.77 5.85 3.95
CA TRP A 7 -2.28 6.14 5.29
C TRP A 7 -1.33 5.61 6.37
N LEU A 8 -0.80 4.39 6.21
CA LEU A 8 0.17 3.80 7.13
C LEU A 8 1.46 4.66 7.23
N LYS A 9 1.94 5.17 6.10
CA LYS A 9 3.11 6.08 6.03
C LYS A 9 2.92 7.40 6.80
N GLN A 10 1.69 7.79 7.15
CA GLN A 10 1.46 9.00 7.97
C GLN A 10 1.81 8.78 9.45
N PHE A 11 1.80 7.53 9.91
CA PHE A 11 2.05 7.18 11.32
C PHE A 11 3.44 6.59 11.54
N ILE A 12 3.99 5.96 10.51
CA ILE A 12 5.28 5.27 10.58
C ILE A 12 6.15 5.74 9.42
N LYS A 13 7.37 6.17 9.72
CA LYS A 13 8.37 6.40 8.67
C LYS A 13 8.87 5.05 8.17
N ILE A 14 8.32 4.63 7.04
CA ILE A 14 8.69 3.42 6.31
C ILE A 14 9.04 3.81 4.88
N ASP A 15 10.22 3.41 4.43
CA ASP A 15 10.75 3.67 3.09
C ASP A 15 10.97 2.36 2.32
N TRP A 16 10.10 1.39 2.59
CA TRP A 16 10.11 0.09 1.94
C TRP A 16 9.13 0.03 0.78
N GLU A 17 9.32 -0.93 -0.09
CA GLU A 17 8.33 -1.25 -1.11
C GLU A 17 7.09 -1.91 -0.47
N THR A 18 5.98 -1.90 -1.20
CA THR A 18 4.71 -2.45 -0.72
C THR A 18 4.79 -3.94 -0.40
N GLU A 19 5.57 -4.70 -1.17
CA GLU A 19 5.80 -6.14 -0.99
C GLU A 19 6.57 -6.43 0.29
N GLU A 20 7.61 -5.65 0.60
CA GLU A 20 8.39 -5.78 1.83
C GLU A 20 7.54 -5.46 3.06
N THR A 21 6.71 -4.42 2.94
CA THR A 21 5.75 -4.06 3.98
C THR A 21 4.75 -5.20 4.22
N ALA A 22 4.24 -5.84 3.16
CA ALA A 22 3.32 -6.97 3.28
C ALA A 22 3.96 -8.19 3.96
N ALA A 23 5.22 -8.49 3.64
CA ALA A 23 5.99 -9.54 4.28
C ALA A 23 6.18 -9.25 5.78
N LEU A 24 6.57 -8.02 6.14
CA LEU A 24 6.70 -7.62 7.55
C LEU A 24 5.37 -7.76 8.30
N LEU A 25 4.27 -7.27 7.72
CA LEU A 25 2.96 -7.37 8.37
C LEU A 25 2.59 -8.84 8.64
N THR A 26 2.89 -9.73 7.69
CA THR A 26 2.66 -11.18 7.84
C THR A 26 3.52 -11.78 8.96
N ASP A 27 4.79 -11.40 9.05
CA ASP A 27 5.69 -11.82 10.14
C ASP A 27 5.21 -11.34 11.51
N LEU A 28 4.59 -10.15 11.57
CA LEU A 28 3.95 -9.60 12.76
C LEU A 28 2.58 -10.22 13.08
N GLY A 29 2.11 -11.19 12.29
CA GLY A 29 0.85 -11.91 12.49
C GLY A 29 -0.38 -11.29 11.82
N LEU A 30 -0.19 -10.35 10.90
CA LEU A 30 -1.27 -9.78 10.07
C LEU A 30 -1.25 -10.44 8.69
N GLU A 31 -2.22 -11.31 8.41
CA GLU A 31 -2.33 -11.97 7.11
C GLU A 31 -2.61 -10.96 5.99
N VAL A 32 -1.69 -10.87 5.01
CA VAL A 32 -1.83 -10.03 3.81
C VAL A 32 -2.06 -10.91 2.59
N GLU A 33 -3.29 -10.90 2.07
CA GLU A 33 -3.66 -11.74 0.92
C GLU A 33 -3.25 -11.14 -0.43
N THR A 34 -3.33 -9.81 -0.58
CA THR A 34 -3.08 -9.14 -1.85
C THR A 34 -2.70 -7.68 -1.64
N VAL A 35 -1.78 -7.19 -2.48
CA VAL A 35 -1.46 -5.77 -2.65
C VAL A 35 -2.01 -5.31 -3.98
N GLU A 36 -2.84 -4.27 -3.98
CA GLU A 36 -3.46 -3.72 -5.18
C GLU A 36 -3.17 -2.23 -5.33
N LYS A 37 -2.87 -1.79 -6.55
CA LYS A 37 -2.76 -0.35 -6.83
C LYS A 37 -4.16 0.26 -6.82
N PHE A 38 -4.32 1.33 -6.05
CA PHE A 38 -5.58 2.05 -5.95
C PHE A 38 -5.54 3.35 -6.76
N GLN A 39 -6.63 3.61 -7.51
CA GLN A 39 -6.88 4.88 -8.17
C GLN A 39 -8.33 5.28 -7.93
N SER A 40 -8.58 6.52 -7.47
CA SER A 40 -9.95 7.03 -7.28
C SER A 40 -10.71 7.18 -8.60
N VAL A 41 -10.00 7.50 -9.68
CA VAL A 41 -10.53 7.55 -11.05
C VAL A 41 -9.54 6.84 -11.95
N LYS A 42 -9.94 5.73 -12.58
CA LYS A 42 -9.08 4.98 -13.50
C LYS A 42 -8.64 5.89 -14.65
N GLY A 43 -7.33 6.01 -14.87
CA GLY A 43 -6.77 6.87 -15.92
C GLY A 43 -6.92 8.38 -15.66
N GLY A 44 -7.30 8.80 -14.45
CA GLY A 44 -7.65 10.21 -14.17
C GLY A 44 -6.53 11.24 -14.39
N LEU A 45 -5.27 10.81 -14.44
CA LEU A 45 -4.11 11.65 -14.77
C LEU A 45 -3.38 11.18 -16.04
N GLU A 46 -3.92 10.19 -16.74
CA GLU A 46 -3.32 9.64 -17.94
C GLU A 46 -3.36 10.70 -19.06
N GLY A 47 -2.18 11.21 -19.46
CA GLY A 47 -2.04 12.29 -20.44
C GLY A 47 -1.90 13.71 -19.85
N VAL A 48 -1.93 13.87 -18.53
CA VAL A 48 -1.66 15.15 -17.83
C VAL A 48 -0.25 15.20 -17.23
N VAL A 49 0.41 14.03 -17.10
CA VAL A 49 1.80 13.83 -16.67
C VAL A 49 2.58 13.05 -17.71
#